data_AF-X0H6A1-F1
#
_entry.id   AF-X0H6A1-F1
#
_cell.length_a   1.000
_cell.length_b   1.000
_cell.length_c   1.000
_cell.angle_alpha   90.00
_cell.angle_beta   90.00
_cell.angle_gamma   90.00
#
_symmetry.space_group_name_H-M   'P 1'
#
loop_
_entity.id
_entity.type
_entity.pdbx_description
1 polymer ?
#
loop_
_entity_poly.entity_id
_entity_poly.type
_entity_poly.pdbx_seq_one_letter_code
_entity_poly.pdbx_strand_id
1 'polypeptide(L)' 'MAPLYKKALVIGATSGIGAALASKLVATGTKVVVTFQVRFTST' A
#
# COMPACT_ATOMS: atom_id res chain seq x y z
N MET A 1 -17.79 2.04 -12.30
CA MET A 1 -17.71 1.17 -11.11
C MET A 1 -17.22 2.03 -9.96
N ALA A 2 -17.98 2.15 -8.87
CA ALA A 2 -17.54 2.95 -7.73
C ALA A 2 -16.42 2.22 -6.99
N PRO A 3 -15.30 2.89 -6.64
CA PRO A 3 -14.20 2.23 -5.93
C PRO A 3 -14.67 1.73 -4.56
N LEU A 4 -14.36 0.47 -4.23
CA LEU A 4 -14.77 -0.20 -3.00
C LEU A 4 -14.33 0.57 -1.74
N TYR A 5 -13.19 1.25 -1.83
CA TYR A 5 -12.64 2.11 -0.80
C TYR A 5 -12.36 3.50 -1.37
N LYS A 6 -12.72 4.54 -0.62
CA LYS A 6 -12.41 5.93 -1.02
C LYS A 6 -10.93 6.26 -0.77
N LYS A 7 -10.37 5.68 0.29
CA LYS A 7 -8.94 5.73 0.65
C LYS A 7 -8.55 4.41 1.31
N ALA A 8 -7.32 3.95 1.08
CA ALA A 8 -6.77 2.76 1.73
C ALA A 8 -5.36 3.03 2.26
N LEU A 9 -5.03 2.47 3.43
CA LEU A 9 -3.69 2.49 4.01
C LEU A 9 -3.15 1.06 3.97
N VAL A 10 -2.00 0.85 3.33
CA VAL A 10 -1.34 -0.47 3.24
C VAL A 10 0.02 -0.39 3.93
N ILE A 11 0.19 -1.20 4.97
CA ILE A 11 1.43 -1.31 5.74
C ILE A 11 2.28 -2.44 5.15
N GLY A 12 3.60 -2.23 5.02
CA GLY A 12 4.52 -3.23 4.45
C GLY A 12 4.40 -3.38 2.93
N ALA A 13 3.93 -2.35 2.23
CA ALA A 13 3.66 -2.40 0.79
C ALA A 13 4.88 -2.12 -0.11
N THR A 14 6.09 -2.12 0.45
CA THR A 14 7.33 -1.89 -0.29
C THR A 14 7.77 -3.11 -1.10
N SER A 15 7.33 -4.32 -0.78
CA SER A 15 7.63 -5.52 -1.57
C SER A 15 6.56 -6.62 -1.48
N GLY A 16 6.58 -7.54 -2.43
CA GLY A 16 5.73 -8.73 -2.44
C GLY A 16 4.23 -8.41 -2.52
N ILE A 17 3.45 -9.03 -1.64
CA ILE A 17 1.98 -9.01 -1.67
C ILE A 17 1.45 -7.59 -1.43
N GLY A 18 2.05 -6.83 -0.52
CA GLY A 18 1.60 -5.48 -0.20
C GLY A 18 1.74 -4.51 -1.38
N ALA A 19 2.80 -4.66 -2.17
CA ALA A 19 3.00 -3.88 -3.40
C ALA A 19 1.96 -4.23 -4.48
N ALA A 20 1.76 -5.53 -4.74
CA ALA A 20 0.78 -6.00 -5.72
C ALA A 20 -0.67 -5.57 -5.35
N LEU A 21 -1.00 -5.62 -4.06
CA LEU A 21 -2.28 -5.17 -3.54
C LEU A 21 -2.45 -3.65 -3.73
N ALA A 22 -1.44 -2.85 -3.37
CA ALA A 22 -1.48 -1.40 -3.55
C ALA A 22 -1.67 -1.02 -5.02
N SER A 23 -0.95 -1.66 -5.95
CA SER A 23 -1.11 -1.45 -7.39
C SER A 23 -2.53 -1.74 -7.87
N LYS A 24 -3.14 -2.82 -7.36
CA LYS A 24 -4.51 -3.21 -7.74
C LYS A 24 -5.55 -2.22 -7.19
N LEU A 25 -5.38 -1.74 -5.96
CA LEU A 25 -6.26 -0.72 -5.39
C LEU A 25 -6.16 0.62 -6.13
N VAL A 26 -4.94 1.05 -6.50
CA VAL A 26 -4.73 2.26 -7.31
C VAL A 26 -5.38 2.13 -8.68
N ALA A 27 -5.23 0.99 -9.35
CA ALA A 27 -5.86 0.72 -10.66
C ALA A 27 -7.40 0.76 -10.60
N THR A 28 -7.98 0.45 -9.43
CA THR A 28 -9.43 0.53 -9.21
C THR A 28 -9.91 1.96 -8.89
N GLY A 29 -9.03 2.96 -8.88
CA GLY A 29 -9.36 4.36 -8.58
C GLY A 29 -9.35 4.71 -7.08
N THR A 30 -8.84 3.83 -6.23
CA THR A 30 -8.71 4.10 -4.79
C THR A 30 -7.43 4.88 -4.52
N LYS A 31 -7.50 5.96 -3.72
CA LYS A 31 -6.29 6.64 -3.22
C LYS A 31 -5.63 5.78 -2.15
N VAL A 32 -4.42 5.30 -2.41
CA VAL A 32 -3.67 4.42 -1.51
C VAL A 32 -2.51 5.18 -0.87
N VAL A 33 -2.38 5.07 0.45
CA VAL A 33 -1.19 5.47 1.21
C VAL A 33 -0.43 4.21 1.56
N VAL A 34 0.86 4.20 1.30
CA VAL A 34 1.76 3.07 1.58
C VAL A 34 2.77 3.47 2.64
N THR A 35 2.99 2.59 3.63
CA THR A 35 3.96 2.80 4.70
C THR A 35 4.79 1.54 4.95
N PHE A 36 6.00 1.70 5.45
CA PHE A 36 6.94 0.62 5.75
C PHE A 36 7.81 1.02 6.96
N GLN A 37 8.24 0.03 7.74
CA GLN A 37 9.14 0.24 8.87
C GLN A 37 10.60 0.11 8.43
N VAL A 38 11.35 1.20 8.48
CA VAL A 38 12.82 1.16 8.38
C VAL A 38 13.38 0.72 9.72
N ARG A 39 14.07 -0.42 9.77
CA ARG A 39 14.80 -0.85 10.97
C ARG A 39 16.22 -0.29 10.90
N PHE A 40 16.52 0.71 11.73
CA PHE A 40 17.90 1.17 11.94
C PHE A 40 18.57 0.24 12.95
N THR A 41 19.56 -0.52 12.50
CA THR A 41 20.45 -1.27 13.38
C THR A 41 21.72 -0.44 13.58
N SER A 42 21.90 0.13 14.77
CA SER A 42 23.18 0.74 15.16
C SER A 42 24.13 -0.36 15.64
N THR A 43 25.09 -0.73 14.81
CA THR A 43 26.29 -1.50 15.20
C THR A 43 27.43 -0.55 15.51
#